data_AF-A0A7W0Z6R8-F1
#
_entry.id   AF-A0A7W0Z6R8-F1
#
_cell.length_a   1.000
_cell.length_b   1.000
_cell.length_c   1.000
_cell.angle_alpha   90.00
_cell.angle_beta   90.00
_cell.angle_gamma   90.00
#
_symmetry.space_group_name_H-M   'P 1'
#
loop_
_entity.id
_entity.type
_entity.pdbx_description
1 polymer ?
#
loop_
_entity_poly.entity_id
_entity_poly.type
_entity_poly.pdbx_seq_one_letter_code
_entity_poly.pdbx_strand_id
1 'polypeptide(L)'
;DQRWRTAASAVAARRYAEATAALDRLVAVARDVPGPQGQSAQELMAQVTARLAEAAAALAAALQMSGAERELALLDVLVAAPDHEPTRAALTAAGVAPATEVRFDVGPDGTLVSWRASRSPGRVDYRVLRVGADGGTRPVGVTRNTSLEDGAPGVAAGYVVIARRAGIAAPEARTGSASPAAPTGVQPIPTLALTPHGRRLRLAFSPPRSGRAEVRRLAAGVVPPALGSVVDNPEALGVPVPSMGPGLAVDARPSTPICEYVVLTEDGPVVAGASAAYVELPAVDDLQVTDGRLRWTWPPACTEVVVLYRADAPPVGSEDPQATRRKLTNTRYEIDGGLALPDSPVHVAVFSCVRRGSRLFVATEAPSTARILIA
;
A
#
# COMPACT_ATOMS: atom_id res chain seq x y z
N ASP A 1 -49.47 -9.19 9.66
CA ASP A 1 -48.68 -8.67 10.80
C ASP A 1 -47.28 -9.27 10.97
N GLN A 2 -47.11 -10.57 11.21
CA GLN A 2 -45.79 -11.15 11.46
C GLN A 2 -44.77 -10.88 10.33
N ARG A 3 -45.19 -11.03 9.05
CA ARG A 3 -44.31 -10.78 7.88
C ARG A 3 -43.87 -9.32 7.77
N TRP A 4 -44.79 -8.38 7.99
CA TRP A 4 -44.49 -6.95 8.07
C TRP A 4 -43.48 -6.65 9.19
N ARG A 5 -43.65 -7.25 10.38
CA ARG A 5 -42.68 -7.11 11.48
C ARG A 5 -41.30 -7.65 11.11
N THR A 6 -41.22 -8.79 10.42
CA THR A 6 -39.94 -9.33 9.93
C THR A 6 -39.27 -8.38 8.93
N ALA A 7 -39.99 -7.91 7.91
CA ALA A 7 -39.44 -6.99 6.91
C ALA A 7 -38.98 -5.67 7.54
N ALA A 8 -39.82 -5.04 8.38
CA ALA A 8 -39.48 -3.79 9.07
C ALA A 8 -38.27 -3.95 10.00
N SER A 9 -38.18 -5.08 10.72
CA SER A 9 -37.03 -5.39 11.57
C SER A 9 -35.74 -5.58 10.76
N ALA A 10 -35.81 -6.25 9.60
CA ALA A 10 -34.68 -6.39 8.70
C ALA A 10 -34.20 -5.02 8.16
N VAL A 11 -35.12 -4.17 7.68
CA VAL A 11 -34.80 -2.81 7.21
C VAL A 11 -34.19 -1.96 8.33
N ALA A 12 -34.77 -1.96 9.53
CA ALA A 12 -34.25 -1.21 10.67
C ALA A 12 -32.83 -1.65 11.06
N ALA A 13 -32.54 -2.94 10.93
CA ALA A 13 -31.20 -3.51 11.13
C ALA A 13 -30.28 -3.39 9.90
N ARG A 14 -30.72 -2.71 8.82
CA ARG A 14 -30.02 -2.59 7.53
C ARG A 14 -29.66 -3.92 6.87
N ARG A 15 -30.40 -4.99 7.22
CA ARG A 15 -30.28 -6.32 6.62
C ARG A 15 -31.10 -6.37 5.33
N TYR A 16 -30.60 -5.72 4.30
CA TYR A 16 -31.38 -5.43 3.08
C TYR A 16 -31.64 -6.68 2.24
N ALA A 17 -30.72 -7.64 2.19
CA ALA A 17 -30.94 -8.90 1.48
C ALA A 17 -32.05 -9.73 2.14
N GLU A 18 -32.06 -9.77 3.48
CA GLU A 18 -33.16 -10.39 4.23
C GLU A 18 -34.48 -9.64 4.05
N ALA A 19 -34.44 -8.30 4.05
CA ALA A 19 -35.61 -7.46 3.81
C ALA A 19 -36.22 -7.72 2.44
N THR A 20 -35.42 -7.82 1.37
CA THR A 20 -35.88 -8.18 0.02
C THR A 20 -36.63 -9.51 0.04
N ALA A 21 -36.03 -10.57 0.60
CA ALA A 21 -36.67 -11.89 0.66
C ALA A 21 -37.97 -11.93 1.49
N ALA A 22 -38.10 -11.04 2.50
CA ALA A 22 -39.32 -10.88 3.27
C ALA A 22 -40.39 -10.08 2.51
N LEU A 23 -39.99 -9.03 1.79
CA LEU A 23 -40.87 -8.15 1.02
C LEU A 23 -41.38 -8.82 -0.26
N ASP A 24 -40.57 -9.61 -0.97
CA ASP A 24 -41.01 -10.38 -2.13
C ASP A 24 -42.18 -11.29 -1.76
N ARG A 25 -42.06 -11.99 -0.62
CA ARG A 25 -43.13 -12.83 -0.08
C ARG A 25 -44.36 -12.03 0.34
N LEU A 26 -44.18 -10.77 0.75
CA LEU A 26 -45.29 -9.91 1.14
C LEU A 26 -46.03 -9.38 -0.09
N VAL A 27 -45.31 -8.92 -1.11
CA VAL A 27 -45.86 -8.48 -2.40
C VAL A 27 -46.61 -9.63 -3.09
N ALA A 28 -46.10 -10.86 -3.00
CA ALA A 28 -46.74 -12.02 -3.61
C ALA A 28 -48.09 -12.40 -2.97
N VAL A 29 -48.29 -12.12 -1.67
CA VAL A 29 -49.44 -12.65 -0.91
C VAL A 29 -50.40 -11.56 -0.40
N ALA A 30 -49.92 -10.32 -0.24
CA ALA A 30 -50.64 -9.26 0.45
C ALA A 30 -50.20 -7.86 -0.04
N ARG A 31 -50.16 -7.65 -1.36
CA ARG A 31 -49.68 -6.41 -1.98
C ARG A 31 -50.45 -5.15 -1.54
N ASP A 32 -51.74 -5.31 -1.28
CA ASP A 32 -52.71 -4.25 -0.94
C ASP A 32 -52.82 -3.99 0.57
N VAL A 33 -52.18 -4.81 1.41
CA VAL A 33 -52.24 -4.66 2.87
C VAL A 33 -51.17 -3.66 3.33
N PRO A 34 -51.56 -2.48 3.84
CA PRO A 34 -50.60 -1.48 4.30
C PRO A 34 -49.81 -1.98 5.52
N GLY A 35 -48.57 -1.51 5.66
CA GLY A 35 -47.74 -1.78 6.82
C GLY A 35 -48.22 -1.05 8.09
N PRO A 36 -47.59 -1.31 9.25
CA PRO A 36 -48.00 -0.74 10.54
C PRO A 36 -48.00 0.79 10.62
N GLN A 37 -47.31 1.46 9.70
CA GLN A 37 -47.24 2.93 9.59
C GLN A 37 -47.87 3.44 8.29
N GLY A 38 -48.74 2.64 7.63
CA GLY A 38 -49.39 3.02 6.37
C GLY A 38 -48.53 2.86 5.11
N GLN A 39 -47.26 2.47 5.24
CA GLN A 39 -46.32 2.28 4.14
C GLN A 39 -46.68 1.08 3.25
N SER A 40 -46.51 1.23 1.93
CA SER A 40 -46.76 0.13 0.98
C SER A 40 -45.56 -0.81 0.87
N ALA A 41 -45.82 -2.08 0.55
CA ALA A 41 -44.76 -3.07 0.34
C ALA A 41 -43.85 -2.70 -0.84
N GLN A 42 -44.42 -2.04 -1.86
CA GLN A 42 -43.70 -1.65 -3.06
C GLN A 42 -42.75 -0.47 -2.83
N GLU A 43 -43.17 0.54 -2.07
CA GLU A 43 -42.30 1.66 -1.70
C GLU A 43 -41.12 1.16 -0.85
N LEU A 44 -41.39 0.29 0.13
CA LEU A 44 -40.34 -0.27 0.97
C LEU A 44 -39.39 -1.15 0.16
N MET A 45 -39.90 -1.92 -0.81
CA MET A 45 -39.07 -2.69 -1.75
C MET A 45 -38.20 -1.79 -2.63
N ALA A 46 -38.74 -0.69 -3.15
CA ALA A 46 -37.99 0.28 -3.94
C ALA A 46 -36.86 0.91 -3.12
N GLN A 47 -37.14 1.25 -1.85
CA GLN A 47 -36.13 1.77 -0.93
C GLN A 47 -35.01 0.74 -0.68
N VAL A 48 -35.36 -0.51 -0.36
CA VAL A 48 -34.38 -1.59 -0.13
C VAL A 48 -33.53 -1.84 -1.37
N THR A 49 -34.16 -1.86 -2.55
CA THR A 49 -33.45 -2.02 -3.84
C THR A 49 -32.45 -0.90 -4.08
N ALA A 50 -32.84 0.35 -3.82
CA ALA A 50 -31.93 1.49 -3.94
C ALA A 50 -30.72 1.36 -2.99
N ARG A 51 -30.92 0.92 -1.75
CA ARG A 51 -29.82 0.69 -0.78
C ARG A 51 -28.87 -0.43 -1.21
N LEU A 52 -29.39 -1.51 -1.79
CA LEU A 52 -28.55 -2.57 -2.34
C LEU A 52 -27.74 -2.09 -3.55
N ALA A 53 -28.33 -1.27 -4.43
CA ALA A 53 -27.62 -0.66 -5.55
C ALA A 53 -26.49 0.28 -5.09
N GLU A 54 -26.74 1.09 -4.06
CA GLU A 54 -25.71 1.93 -3.40
C GLU A 54 -24.56 1.08 -2.86
N ALA A 55 -24.87 0.00 -2.14
CA ALA A 55 -23.85 -0.91 -1.59
C ALA A 55 -23.03 -1.60 -2.70
N ALA A 56 -23.67 -2.01 -3.79
CA ALA A 56 -22.99 -2.60 -4.94
C ALA A 56 -22.06 -1.60 -5.65
N ALA A 57 -22.50 -0.34 -5.82
CA ALA A 57 -21.66 0.71 -6.39
C ALA A 57 -20.45 1.02 -5.49
N ALA A 58 -20.66 1.10 -4.18
CA ALA A 58 -19.57 1.31 -3.22
C ALA A 58 -18.58 0.13 -3.18
N LEU A 59 -19.06 -1.11 -3.28
CA LEU A 59 -18.20 -2.28 -3.46
C LEU A 59 -17.36 -2.17 -4.74
N ALA A 60 -17.98 -1.84 -5.88
CA ALA A 60 -17.27 -1.69 -7.14
C ALA A 60 -16.15 -0.64 -7.05
N ALA A 61 -16.41 0.50 -6.40
CA ALA A 61 -15.41 1.53 -6.15
C ALA A 61 -14.28 1.03 -5.22
N ALA A 62 -14.62 0.33 -4.14
CA ALA A 62 -13.63 -0.25 -3.22
C ALA A 62 -12.71 -1.26 -3.93
N LEU A 63 -13.24 -2.04 -4.87
CA LEU A 63 -12.45 -3.02 -5.63
C LEU A 63 -11.44 -2.37 -6.59
N GLN A 64 -11.58 -1.09 -6.93
CA GLN A 64 -10.58 -0.33 -7.70
C GLN A 64 -9.44 0.21 -6.82
N MET A 65 -9.59 0.18 -5.49
CA MET A 65 -8.56 0.60 -4.54
C MET A 65 -7.57 -0.54 -4.27
N SER A 66 -6.48 -0.23 -3.57
CA SER A 66 -5.46 -1.22 -3.20
C SER A 66 -5.13 -1.18 -1.71
N GLY A 67 -4.56 -2.28 -1.21
CA GLY A 67 -4.06 -2.40 0.16
C GLY A 67 -5.09 -2.02 1.24
N ALA A 68 -4.63 -1.26 2.23
CA ALA A 68 -5.44 -0.93 3.40
C ALA A 68 -6.66 -0.05 3.10
N GLU A 69 -6.58 0.81 2.08
CA GLU A 69 -7.68 1.69 1.66
C GLU A 69 -8.86 0.88 1.13
N ARG A 70 -8.58 -0.13 0.29
CA ARG A 70 -9.59 -1.07 -0.19
C ARG A 70 -10.29 -1.77 0.97
N GLU A 71 -9.54 -2.29 1.92
CA GLU A 71 -10.11 -3.02 3.05
C GLU A 71 -10.97 -2.12 3.95
N LEU A 72 -10.56 -0.87 4.20
CA LEU A 72 -11.36 0.11 4.94
C LEU A 72 -12.68 0.43 4.21
N ALA A 73 -12.61 0.67 2.89
CA ALA A 73 -13.79 0.92 2.09
C ALA A 73 -14.78 -0.26 2.10
N LEU A 74 -14.28 -1.50 2.06
CA LEU A 74 -15.14 -2.69 2.20
C LEU A 74 -15.81 -2.78 3.58
N LEU A 75 -15.12 -2.38 4.65
CA LEU A 75 -15.71 -2.33 5.99
C LEU A 75 -16.82 -1.28 6.08
N ASP A 76 -16.64 -0.11 5.45
CA ASP A 76 -17.66 0.93 5.40
C ASP A 76 -18.93 0.44 4.67
N VAL A 77 -18.77 -0.34 3.59
CA VAL A 77 -19.91 -0.98 2.92
C VAL A 77 -20.65 -1.94 3.87
N LEU A 78 -19.95 -2.72 4.69
CA LEU A 78 -20.61 -3.59 5.68
C LEU A 78 -21.27 -2.82 6.83
N VAL A 79 -20.80 -1.62 7.18
CA VAL A 79 -21.50 -0.76 8.15
C VAL A 79 -22.81 -0.23 7.56
N ALA A 80 -22.84 0.03 6.26
CA ALA A 80 -24.04 0.46 5.55
C ALA A 80 -25.03 -0.69 5.28
N ALA A 81 -24.52 -1.87 4.92
CA ALA A 81 -25.30 -3.07 4.58
C ALA A 81 -24.63 -4.36 5.13
N PRO A 82 -24.88 -4.71 6.41
CA PRO A 82 -24.18 -5.81 7.10
C PRO A 82 -24.36 -7.21 6.52
N ASP A 83 -25.44 -7.44 5.76
CA ASP A 83 -25.75 -8.70 5.10
C ASP A 83 -25.41 -8.70 3.60
N HIS A 84 -24.65 -7.71 3.11
CA HIS A 84 -24.21 -7.67 1.70
C HIS A 84 -23.14 -8.73 1.42
N GLU A 85 -23.60 -9.90 0.94
CA GLU A 85 -22.79 -11.10 0.73
C GLU A 85 -21.53 -10.87 -0.13
N PRO A 86 -21.59 -10.15 -1.27
CA PRO A 86 -20.41 -9.95 -2.11
C PRO A 86 -19.29 -9.19 -1.39
N THR A 87 -19.63 -8.22 -0.54
CA THR A 87 -18.64 -7.50 0.28
C THR A 87 -18.04 -8.40 1.36
N ARG A 88 -18.86 -9.27 1.98
CA ARG A 88 -18.35 -10.25 2.98
C ARG A 88 -17.42 -11.25 2.31
N ALA A 89 -17.75 -11.73 1.12
CA ALA A 89 -16.89 -12.62 0.33
C ALA A 89 -15.56 -11.93 -0.01
N ALA A 90 -15.59 -10.67 -0.46
CA ALA A 90 -14.39 -9.89 -0.75
C ALA A 90 -13.49 -9.68 0.49
N LEU A 91 -14.07 -9.36 1.66
CA LEU A 91 -13.32 -9.23 2.91
C LEU A 91 -12.77 -10.58 3.40
N THR A 92 -13.52 -11.67 3.21
CA THR A 92 -13.07 -13.02 3.56
C THR A 92 -11.87 -13.42 2.70
N ALA A 93 -11.90 -13.13 1.40
CA ALA A 93 -10.78 -13.36 0.49
C ALA A 93 -9.54 -12.51 0.84
N ALA A 94 -9.73 -11.28 1.31
CA ALA A 94 -8.64 -10.44 1.81
C ALA A 94 -8.01 -11.00 3.11
N GLY A 95 -8.79 -11.75 3.90
CA GLY A 95 -8.35 -12.36 5.15
C GLY A 95 -8.17 -11.35 6.30
N VAL A 96 -7.63 -11.85 7.40
CA VAL A 96 -7.24 -11.05 8.57
C VAL A 96 -5.84 -11.46 8.98
N ALA A 97 -4.94 -10.48 9.12
CA ALA A 97 -3.61 -10.72 9.61
C ALA A 97 -3.67 -11.18 11.09
N PRO A 98 -2.90 -12.20 11.49
CA PRO A 98 -2.88 -12.64 12.88
C PRO A 98 -2.28 -11.58 13.80
N ALA A 99 -2.57 -11.68 15.09
CA ALA A 99 -1.76 -11.03 16.12
C ALA A 99 -0.34 -11.63 16.09
N THR A 100 0.64 -10.93 16.66
CA THR A 100 2.03 -11.42 16.73
C THR A 100 2.60 -11.24 18.12
N GLU A 101 3.74 -11.88 18.41
CA GLU A 101 4.47 -11.70 19.67
C GLU A 101 3.60 -11.94 20.91
N VAL A 102 2.85 -13.03 20.94
CA VAL A 102 2.05 -13.42 22.10
C VAL A 102 2.97 -13.82 23.24
N ARG A 103 2.88 -13.10 24.36
CA ARG A 103 3.67 -13.29 25.57
C ARG A 103 2.73 -13.34 26.77
N PHE A 104 3.21 -13.91 27.87
CA PHE A 104 2.52 -13.83 29.13
C PHE A 104 3.51 -13.68 30.28
N ASP A 105 3.10 -12.93 31.29
CA ASP A 105 3.86 -12.70 32.50
C ASP A 105 2.99 -13.11 33.70
N VAL A 106 3.55 -13.93 34.59
CA VAL A 106 2.84 -14.42 35.79
C VAL A 106 3.12 -13.44 36.93
N GLY A 107 2.09 -12.76 37.41
CA GLY A 107 2.13 -11.85 38.55
C GLY A 107 1.41 -12.40 39.80
N PRO A 108 1.42 -11.65 40.90
CA PRO A 108 0.75 -12.05 42.15
C PRO A 108 -0.78 -12.09 42.03
N ASP A 109 -1.36 -11.25 41.16
CA ASP A 109 -2.82 -11.10 41.00
C ASP A 109 -3.39 -11.91 39.82
N GLY A 110 -2.54 -12.62 39.07
CA GLY A 110 -2.94 -13.39 37.90
C GLY A 110 -1.89 -13.42 36.80
N THR A 111 -2.23 -14.03 35.66
CA THR A 111 -1.35 -14.04 34.48
C THR A 111 -1.78 -12.98 33.49
N LEU A 112 -0.91 -12.02 33.17
CA LEU A 112 -1.17 -11.02 32.14
C LEU A 112 -0.71 -11.57 30.79
N VAL A 113 -1.64 -11.68 29.84
CA VAL A 113 -1.34 -12.06 28.45
C VAL A 113 -1.25 -10.79 27.62
N SER A 114 -0.20 -10.65 26.81
CA SER A 114 0.00 -9.50 25.93
C SER A 114 0.44 -9.94 24.53
N TRP A 115 0.16 -9.11 23.52
CA TRP A 115 0.54 -9.38 22.13
C TRP A 115 0.73 -8.08 21.35
N ARG A 116 1.30 -8.19 20.16
CA ARG A 116 1.31 -7.12 19.16
C ARG A 116 0.07 -7.19 18.29
N ALA A 117 -0.55 -6.02 18.07
CA ALA A 117 -1.78 -5.89 17.29
C ALA A 117 -1.66 -6.46 15.87
N SER A 118 -2.79 -6.96 15.36
CA SER A 118 -2.95 -7.30 13.94
C SER A 118 -2.67 -6.08 13.06
N ARG A 119 -2.07 -6.32 11.89
CA ARG A 119 -1.84 -5.28 10.88
C ARG A 119 -3.05 -5.04 9.98
N SER A 120 -4.12 -5.83 10.12
CA SER A 120 -5.34 -5.60 9.35
C SER A 120 -5.98 -4.27 9.73
N PRO A 121 -6.34 -3.43 8.74
CA PRO A 121 -6.98 -2.15 9.02
C PRO A 121 -8.40 -2.33 9.57
N GLY A 122 -8.86 -1.29 10.25
CA GLY A 122 -10.19 -1.22 10.86
C GLY A 122 -10.25 -1.79 12.27
N ARG A 123 -11.46 -2.03 12.76
CA ARG A 123 -11.69 -2.53 14.12
C ARG A 123 -11.43 -4.03 14.18
N VAL A 124 -10.50 -4.43 15.06
CA VAL A 124 -10.14 -5.82 15.32
C VAL A 124 -10.42 -6.18 16.77
N ASP A 125 -11.14 -7.28 16.97
CA ASP A 125 -11.35 -7.90 18.28
C ASP A 125 -10.44 -9.13 18.40
N TYR A 126 -9.93 -9.43 19.60
CA TYR A 126 -9.05 -10.55 19.87
C TYR A 126 -9.76 -11.55 20.78
N ARG A 127 -9.84 -12.81 20.35
CA ARG A 127 -10.25 -13.92 21.22
C ARG A 127 -9.01 -14.58 21.80
N VAL A 128 -8.93 -14.65 23.12
CA VAL A 128 -7.79 -15.23 23.85
C VAL A 128 -8.19 -16.59 24.42
N LEU A 129 -7.36 -17.59 24.17
CA LEU A 129 -7.50 -18.95 24.69
C LEU A 129 -6.27 -19.31 25.53
N ARG A 130 -6.49 -19.97 26.66
CA ARG A 130 -5.47 -20.56 27.51
C ARG A 130 -5.18 -21.99 27.05
N VAL A 131 -3.91 -22.37 26.96
CA VAL A 131 -3.47 -23.72 26.63
C VAL A 131 -3.10 -24.46 27.92
N GLY A 132 -3.77 -25.59 28.19
CA GLY A 132 -3.46 -26.48 29.30
C GLY A 132 -2.22 -27.34 29.03
N ALA A 133 -1.70 -28.00 30.08
CA ALA A 133 -0.57 -28.94 29.95
C ALA A 133 -0.91 -30.16 29.06
N ASP A 134 -2.20 -30.48 28.93
CA ASP A 134 -2.75 -31.50 28.04
C ASP A 134 -2.84 -31.05 26.56
N GLY A 135 -2.45 -29.80 26.27
CA GLY A 135 -2.61 -29.19 24.94
C GLY A 135 -4.03 -28.71 24.63
N GLY A 136 -4.98 -28.93 25.54
CA GLY A 136 -6.36 -28.45 25.41
C GLY A 136 -6.44 -26.93 25.49
N THR A 137 -7.40 -26.32 24.78
CA THR A 137 -7.63 -24.87 24.84
C THR A 137 -8.89 -24.52 25.62
N ARG A 138 -8.86 -23.45 26.41
CA ARG A 138 -10.03 -22.91 27.14
C ARG A 138 -10.15 -21.41 26.89
N PRO A 139 -11.36 -20.89 26.61
CA PRO A 139 -11.53 -19.45 26.38
C PRO A 139 -11.24 -18.66 27.65
N VAL A 140 -10.43 -17.61 27.53
CA VAL A 140 -10.20 -16.63 28.61
C VAL A 140 -11.13 -15.44 28.43
N GLY A 141 -11.20 -14.90 27.21
CA GLY A 141 -12.06 -13.75 26.93
C GLY A 141 -11.95 -13.23 25.51
N VAL A 142 -12.68 -12.13 25.26
CA VAL A 142 -12.61 -11.34 24.02
C VAL A 142 -12.35 -9.89 24.39
N THR A 143 -11.38 -9.25 23.74
CA THR A 143 -11.00 -7.85 24.01
C THR A 143 -10.58 -7.13 22.74
N ARG A 144 -10.58 -5.80 22.76
CA ARG A 144 -9.96 -4.95 21.71
C ARG A 144 -8.58 -4.46 22.07
N ASN A 145 -8.23 -4.54 23.34
CA ASN A 145 -6.90 -4.19 23.80
C ASN A 145 -5.91 -5.26 23.36
N THR A 146 -4.62 -4.94 23.44
CA THR A 146 -3.53 -5.87 23.12
C THR A 146 -3.01 -6.61 24.36
N SER A 147 -3.84 -6.68 25.39
CA SER A 147 -3.60 -7.44 26.61
C SER A 147 -4.92 -7.88 27.26
N LEU A 148 -4.85 -8.96 28.04
CA LEU A 148 -5.96 -9.51 28.80
C LEU A 148 -5.43 -10.30 30.01
N GLU A 149 -6.03 -10.08 31.18
CA GLU A 149 -5.71 -10.83 32.40
C GLU A 149 -6.43 -12.17 32.42
N ASP A 150 -5.69 -13.23 32.74
CA ASP A 150 -6.20 -14.57 33.02
C ASP A 150 -6.14 -14.83 34.53
N GLY A 151 -7.32 -14.78 35.17
CA GLY A 151 -7.51 -15.09 36.58
C GLY A 151 -7.71 -16.57 36.88
N ALA A 152 -7.58 -17.47 35.89
CA ALA A 152 -7.79 -18.88 36.12
C ALA A 152 -6.63 -19.50 36.91
N PRO A 153 -6.91 -20.37 37.91
CA PRO A 153 -5.86 -20.99 38.70
C PRO A 153 -4.99 -21.95 37.87
N GLY A 154 -3.74 -22.17 38.33
CA GLY A 154 -2.77 -23.10 37.74
C GLY A 154 -1.79 -22.46 36.75
N VAL A 155 -0.80 -23.24 36.29
CA VAL A 155 0.20 -22.78 35.30
C VAL A 155 -0.28 -23.12 33.90
N ALA A 156 -0.40 -22.10 33.03
CA ALA A 156 -0.71 -22.32 31.61
C ALA A 156 0.54 -22.83 30.88
N ALA A 157 0.35 -23.74 29.92
CA ALA A 157 1.42 -24.13 28.99
C ALA A 157 1.67 -23.06 27.91
N GLY A 158 0.71 -22.16 27.71
CA GLY A 158 0.79 -21.01 26.81
C GLY A 158 -0.57 -20.41 26.52
N TYR A 159 -0.61 -19.46 25.59
CA TYR A 159 -1.83 -18.80 25.14
C TYR A 159 -1.96 -18.79 23.62
N VAL A 160 -3.19 -18.72 23.14
CA VAL A 160 -3.54 -18.50 21.74
C VAL A 160 -4.36 -17.22 21.62
N VAL A 161 -3.98 -16.35 20.68
CA VAL A 161 -4.69 -15.12 20.34
C VAL A 161 -5.18 -15.21 18.91
N ILE A 162 -6.49 -15.03 18.72
CA ILE A 162 -7.15 -15.06 17.41
C ILE A 162 -7.72 -13.67 17.14
N ALA A 163 -7.11 -12.94 16.20
CA ALA A 163 -7.64 -11.68 15.71
C ALA A 163 -8.92 -11.92 14.88
N ARG A 164 -9.91 -11.05 15.03
CA ARG A 164 -11.19 -11.12 14.30
C ARG A 164 -11.59 -9.74 13.80
N ARG A 165 -12.02 -9.68 12.54
CA ARG A 165 -12.53 -8.46 11.90
C ARG A 165 -13.80 -8.77 11.13
N ALA A 166 -14.87 -8.02 11.40
CA ALA A 166 -16.18 -8.24 10.78
C ALA A 166 -16.67 -9.71 10.86
N GLY A 167 -16.32 -10.41 11.93
CA GLY A 167 -16.64 -11.83 12.14
C GLY A 167 -15.64 -12.83 11.54
N ILE A 168 -14.78 -12.39 10.61
CA ILE A 168 -13.74 -13.20 9.96
C ILE A 168 -12.59 -13.39 10.95
N ALA A 169 -12.14 -14.63 11.14
CA ALA A 169 -11.03 -14.95 12.03
C ALA A 169 -9.71 -15.04 11.27
N ALA A 170 -8.64 -14.52 11.86
CA ALA A 170 -7.27 -14.74 11.44
C ALA A 170 -6.80 -16.15 11.83
N PRO A 171 -5.67 -16.61 11.29
CA PRO A 171 -4.92 -17.73 11.87
C PRO A 171 -4.56 -17.50 13.34
N GLU A 172 -4.38 -18.60 14.07
CA GLU A 172 -4.01 -18.59 15.48
C GLU A 172 -2.57 -18.06 15.69
N ALA A 173 -2.39 -17.14 16.64
CA ALA A 173 -1.08 -16.74 17.14
C ALA A 173 -0.84 -17.37 18.51
N ARG A 174 0.27 -18.09 18.71
CA ARG A 174 0.54 -18.83 19.95
C ARG A 174 1.76 -18.27 20.70
N THR A 175 1.79 -18.43 22.03
CA THR A 175 2.97 -18.12 22.83
C THR A 175 4.17 -18.95 22.38
N GLY A 176 5.35 -18.34 22.30
CA GLY A 176 6.59 -19.05 21.96
C GLY A 176 6.68 -19.51 20.51
N SER A 177 5.59 -19.45 19.73
CA SER A 177 5.70 -19.35 18.30
C SER A 177 6.43 -18.05 18.01
N ALA A 178 7.72 -18.15 17.66
CA ALA A 178 8.33 -17.16 16.79
C ALA A 178 7.28 -16.84 15.74
N SER A 179 6.99 -15.55 15.53
CA SER A 179 6.10 -15.10 14.46
C SER A 179 6.31 -16.07 13.31
N PRO A 180 5.27 -16.74 12.75
CA PRO A 180 5.50 -17.45 11.51
C PRO A 180 6.26 -16.44 10.67
N ALA A 181 7.51 -16.77 10.35
CA ALA A 181 8.25 -15.97 9.40
C ALA A 181 7.24 -15.83 8.28
N ALA A 182 6.93 -14.59 7.89
CA ALA A 182 6.11 -14.33 6.71
C ALA A 182 6.47 -15.43 5.71
N PRO A 183 5.48 -16.14 5.12
CA PRO A 183 5.74 -17.35 4.36
C PRO A 183 7.02 -17.13 3.59
N THR A 184 7.91 -18.12 3.55
CA THR A 184 9.14 -18.11 2.75
C THR A 184 8.85 -17.98 1.25
N GLY A 185 7.82 -17.21 0.87
CA GLY A 185 7.72 -16.54 -0.38
C GLY A 185 8.90 -15.61 -0.57
N VAL A 186 9.34 -15.66 -1.81
CA VAL A 186 10.25 -14.74 -2.48
C VAL A 186 10.27 -13.37 -1.82
N GLN A 187 11.39 -13.00 -1.19
CA GLN A 187 11.53 -11.65 -0.68
C GLN A 187 11.72 -10.67 -1.85
N PRO A 188 10.91 -9.60 -1.93
CA PRO A 188 11.12 -8.60 -2.96
C PRO A 188 12.45 -7.90 -2.73
N ILE A 189 13.21 -7.70 -3.80
CA ILE A 189 14.46 -6.94 -3.74
C ILE A 189 14.11 -5.47 -3.52
N PRO A 190 14.53 -4.83 -2.41
CA PRO A 190 14.01 -3.53 -1.99
C PRO A 190 14.66 -2.33 -2.70
N THR A 191 15.72 -2.57 -3.47
CA THR A 191 16.52 -1.51 -4.09
C THR A 191 16.89 -1.85 -5.52
N LEU A 192 16.72 -0.88 -6.42
CA LEU A 192 17.20 -0.91 -7.80
C LEU A 192 17.88 0.43 -8.10
N ALA A 193 19.21 0.42 -8.21
CA ALA A 193 20.01 1.60 -8.48
C ALA A 193 20.37 1.67 -9.97
N LEU A 194 20.15 2.82 -10.58
CA LEU A 194 20.48 3.08 -11.98
C LEU A 194 21.72 3.96 -12.04
N THR A 195 22.74 3.51 -12.76
CA THR A 195 23.96 4.27 -12.99
C THR A 195 24.27 4.33 -14.48
N PRO A 196 24.14 5.51 -15.10
CA PRO A 196 24.54 5.72 -16.47
C PRO A 196 26.05 5.48 -16.66
N HIS A 197 26.43 4.81 -17.75
CA HIS A 197 27.81 4.49 -18.07
C HIS A 197 28.03 4.55 -19.58
N GLY A 198 28.28 5.76 -20.09
CA GLY A 198 28.40 6.01 -21.52
C GLY A 198 27.09 5.68 -22.26
N ARG A 199 27.16 4.76 -23.23
CA ARG A 199 25.98 4.32 -24.01
C ARG A 199 25.19 3.19 -23.33
N ARG A 200 25.55 2.84 -22.09
CA ARG A 200 24.94 1.77 -21.31
C ARG A 200 24.32 2.34 -20.04
N LEU A 201 23.33 1.64 -19.51
CA LEU A 201 22.76 1.87 -18.19
C LEU A 201 23.02 0.64 -17.33
N ARG A 202 23.70 0.82 -16.19
CA ARG A 202 23.91 -0.25 -15.20
C ARG A 202 22.77 -0.24 -14.21
N LEU A 203 22.17 -1.40 -13.98
CA LEU A 203 21.09 -1.59 -13.02
C LEU A 203 21.58 -2.54 -11.93
N ALA A 204 21.88 -1.97 -10.76
CA ALA A 204 22.43 -2.69 -9.62
C ALA A 204 21.34 -2.96 -8.58
N PHE A 205 21.32 -4.17 -8.04
CA PHE A 205 20.35 -4.61 -7.05
C PHE A 205 20.96 -5.66 -6.14
N SER A 206 20.39 -5.85 -4.95
CA SER A 206 20.87 -6.89 -4.03
C SER A 206 20.42 -8.26 -4.55
N PRO A 207 21.34 -9.22 -4.80
CA PRO A 207 20.95 -10.57 -5.17
C PRO A 207 19.99 -11.18 -4.14
N PRO A 208 18.95 -11.90 -4.56
CA PRO A 208 18.03 -12.52 -3.62
C PRO A 208 18.73 -13.67 -2.89
N ARG A 209 18.27 -13.96 -1.66
CA ARG A 209 18.84 -15.07 -0.84
C ARG A 209 18.56 -16.44 -1.44
N SER A 210 17.47 -16.56 -2.19
CA SER A 210 17.02 -17.74 -2.91
C SER A 210 16.32 -17.31 -4.21
N GLY A 211 16.27 -18.22 -5.19
CA GLY A 211 15.68 -17.94 -6.50
C GLY A 211 16.55 -17.14 -7.46
N ARG A 212 15.91 -16.58 -8.48
CA ARG A 212 16.52 -15.74 -9.52
C ARG A 212 15.95 -14.34 -9.48
N ALA A 213 16.77 -13.38 -9.89
CA ALA A 213 16.33 -12.01 -10.09
C ALA A 213 16.46 -11.63 -11.56
N GLU A 214 15.43 -11.01 -12.09
CA GLU A 214 15.37 -10.52 -13.46
C GLU A 214 14.98 -9.05 -13.45
N VAL A 215 15.71 -8.21 -14.17
CA VAL A 215 15.31 -6.82 -14.37
C VAL A 215 14.55 -6.74 -15.68
N ARG A 216 13.35 -6.14 -15.67
CA ARG A 216 12.59 -5.86 -16.89
C ARG A 216 12.50 -4.37 -17.14
N ARG A 217 12.69 -3.99 -18.40
CA ARG A 217 12.38 -2.67 -18.92
C ARG A 217 10.88 -2.64 -19.23
N LEU A 218 10.14 -1.76 -18.58
CA LEU A 218 8.70 -1.67 -18.73
C LEU A 218 8.32 -1.11 -20.10
N ALA A 219 7.25 -1.63 -20.68
CA ALA A 219 6.65 -1.06 -21.88
C ALA A 219 6.10 0.35 -21.58
N ALA A 220 6.05 1.21 -22.60
CA ALA A 220 5.58 2.59 -22.43
C ALA A 220 4.15 2.63 -21.89
N GLY A 221 3.94 3.36 -20.79
CA GLY A 221 2.63 3.49 -20.14
C GLY A 221 2.29 2.38 -19.14
N VAL A 222 3.10 1.32 -19.04
CA VAL A 222 2.95 0.30 -18.00
C VAL A 222 3.41 0.87 -16.67
N VAL A 223 2.52 0.85 -15.67
CA VAL A 223 2.85 1.26 -14.30
C VAL A 223 3.62 0.12 -13.62
N PRO A 224 4.76 0.39 -12.96
CA PRO A 224 5.48 -0.62 -12.21
C PRO A 224 4.56 -1.28 -11.16
N PRO A 225 4.57 -2.61 -11.02
CA PRO A 225 3.85 -3.28 -9.94
C PRO A 225 4.34 -2.81 -8.56
N ALA A 226 3.49 -2.95 -7.55
CA ALA A 226 3.84 -2.57 -6.19
C ALA A 226 4.93 -3.51 -5.61
N LEU A 227 5.85 -2.95 -4.82
CA LEU A 227 6.86 -3.74 -4.12
C LEU A 227 6.20 -4.86 -3.29
N GLY A 228 6.60 -6.10 -3.53
CA GLY A 228 6.06 -7.30 -2.86
C GLY A 228 4.79 -7.89 -3.51
N SER A 229 4.23 -7.27 -4.56
CA SER A 229 3.07 -7.85 -5.25
C SER A 229 3.48 -9.03 -6.11
N VAL A 230 2.63 -10.07 -6.15
CA VAL A 230 2.76 -11.17 -7.10
C VAL A 230 2.46 -10.66 -8.51
N VAL A 231 3.26 -11.11 -9.48
CA VAL A 231 3.15 -10.78 -10.90
C VAL A 231 2.77 -12.05 -11.66
N ASP A 232 1.51 -12.15 -12.08
CA ASP A 232 1.01 -13.37 -12.75
C ASP A 232 1.57 -13.56 -14.17
N ASN A 233 1.86 -12.45 -14.87
CA ASN A 233 2.39 -12.45 -16.23
C ASN A 233 3.55 -11.45 -16.35
N PRO A 234 4.79 -11.86 -16.00
CA PRO A 234 5.96 -10.98 -16.07
C PRO A 234 6.28 -10.55 -17.52
N GLU A 235 5.92 -11.36 -18.52
CA GLU A 235 6.12 -11.03 -19.93
C GLU A 235 5.34 -9.81 -20.38
N ALA A 236 4.15 -9.60 -19.83
CA ALA A 236 3.31 -8.44 -20.13
C ALA A 236 3.90 -7.12 -19.61
N LEU A 237 4.83 -7.14 -18.65
CA LEU A 237 5.42 -5.92 -18.09
C LEU A 237 6.37 -5.24 -19.08
N GLY A 238 7.08 -6.03 -19.90
CA GLY A 238 8.03 -5.50 -20.88
C GLY A 238 9.18 -6.45 -21.18
N VAL A 239 10.32 -5.91 -21.60
CA VAL A 239 11.46 -6.70 -22.14
C VAL A 239 12.48 -6.99 -21.04
N PRO A 240 12.99 -8.23 -20.92
CA PRO A 240 14.05 -8.54 -19.96
C PRO A 240 15.35 -7.81 -20.33
N VAL A 241 16.01 -7.26 -19.33
CA VAL A 241 17.34 -6.64 -19.46
C VAL A 241 18.41 -7.71 -19.25
N PRO A 242 19.42 -7.81 -20.13
CA PRO A 242 20.50 -8.79 -19.97
C PRO A 242 21.20 -8.70 -18.60
N SER A 243 21.24 -9.84 -17.90
CA SER A 243 22.03 -9.99 -16.68
C SER A 243 23.51 -10.13 -17.01
N MET A 244 24.36 -9.44 -16.25
CA MET A 244 25.83 -9.51 -16.35
C MET A 244 26.46 -10.20 -15.13
N GLY A 245 25.64 -10.82 -14.29
CA GLY A 245 26.05 -11.51 -13.07
C GLY A 245 25.08 -11.26 -11.90
N PRO A 246 25.34 -11.86 -10.73
CA PRO A 246 24.52 -11.64 -9.54
C PRO A 246 24.44 -10.14 -9.19
N GLY A 247 23.22 -9.61 -9.13
CA GLY A 247 22.99 -8.22 -8.70
C GLY A 247 23.27 -7.14 -9.74
N LEU A 248 23.54 -7.52 -11.00
CA LEU A 248 23.84 -6.56 -12.06
C LEU A 248 23.16 -6.95 -13.38
N ALA A 249 22.32 -6.04 -13.89
CA ALA A 249 21.85 -6.05 -15.26
C ALA A 249 22.39 -4.84 -16.02
N VAL A 250 22.58 -4.97 -17.33
CA VAL A 250 23.08 -3.88 -18.17
C VAL A 250 22.18 -3.73 -19.38
N ASP A 251 21.69 -2.51 -19.55
CA ASP A 251 20.85 -2.13 -20.66
C ASP A 251 21.59 -1.20 -21.63
N ALA A 252 21.16 -1.17 -22.89
CA ALA A 252 21.48 -0.04 -23.75
C ALA A 252 20.75 1.20 -23.21
N ARG A 253 21.38 2.38 -23.28
CA ARG A 253 20.71 3.62 -22.88
C ARG A 253 19.41 3.78 -23.68
N PRO A 254 18.25 3.90 -23.03
CA PRO A 254 16.97 4.07 -23.72
C PRO A 254 16.99 5.32 -24.61
N SER A 255 16.38 5.23 -25.79
CA SER A 255 16.18 6.39 -26.67
C SER A 255 14.93 7.22 -26.29
N THR A 256 14.10 6.70 -25.40
CA THR A 256 12.91 7.38 -24.89
C THR A 256 13.27 8.24 -23.68
N PRO A 257 12.67 9.44 -23.54
CA PRO A 257 13.03 10.38 -22.47
C PRO A 257 12.67 9.89 -21.07
N ILE A 258 11.72 8.96 -20.95
CA ILE A 258 11.43 8.26 -19.70
C ILE A 258 11.39 6.77 -20.01
N CYS A 259 12.08 5.98 -19.20
CA CYS A 259 12.10 4.53 -19.27
C CYS A 259 12.09 3.98 -17.84
N GLU A 260 11.16 3.09 -17.54
CA GLU A 260 11.01 2.52 -16.21
C GLU A 260 11.47 1.06 -16.18
N TYR A 261 11.96 0.66 -15.01
CA TYR A 261 12.49 -0.66 -14.76
C TYR A 261 11.87 -1.21 -13.49
N VAL A 262 11.72 -2.53 -13.44
CA VAL A 262 11.36 -3.27 -12.22
C VAL A 262 12.29 -4.46 -12.10
N VAL A 263 12.76 -4.74 -10.89
CA VAL A 263 13.40 -6.02 -10.59
C VAL A 263 12.33 -6.99 -10.14
N LEU A 264 12.29 -8.17 -10.73
CA LEU A 264 11.42 -9.28 -10.37
C LEU A 264 12.27 -10.33 -9.66
N THR A 265 11.69 -10.98 -8.67
CA THR A 265 12.32 -12.12 -7.99
C THR A 265 11.45 -13.35 -8.21
N GLU A 266 12.06 -14.47 -8.56
CA GLU A 266 11.41 -15.74 -8.87
C GLU A 266 11.99 -16.85 -7.99
N ASP A 267 11.18 -17.34 -7.06
CA ASP A 267 11.45 -18.50 -6.21
C ASP A 267 10.10 -19.18 -5.87
N GLY A 268 9.38 -19.57 -6.92
CA GLY A 268 7.95 -19.87 -6.89
C GLY A 268 7.14 -18.78 -7.61
N PRO A 269 6.13 -18.15 -6.98
CA PRO A 269 5.42 -17.03 -7.61
C PRO A 269 6.40 -15.87 -7.89
N VAL A 270 6.27 -15.22 -9.04
CA VAL A 270 7.10 -14.06 -9.38
C VAL A 270 6.64 -12.88 -8.54
N VAL A 271 7.56 -12.25 -7.82
CA VAL A 271 7.27 -11.11 -6.93
C VAL A 271 8.00 -9.87 -7.44
N ALA A 272 7.29 -8.75 -7.51
CA ALA A 272 7.87 -7.47 -7.87
C ALA A 272 8.75 -6.93 -6.73
N GLY A 273 9.99 -6.62 -7.06
CA GLY A 273 10.92 -5.84 -6.25
C GLY A 273 10.81 -4.34 -6.54
N ALA A 274 11.89 -3.61 -6.26
CA ALA A 274 11.98 -2.19 -6.49
C ALA A 274 11.87 -1.82 -7.97
N SER A 275 11.29 -0.65 -8.22
CA SER A 275 11.27 -0.03 -9.53
C SER A 275 12.06 1.27 -9.53
N ALA A 276 12.57 1.65 -10.69
CA ALA A 276 13.32 2.87 -10.89
C ALA A 276 13.10 3.42 -12.30
N ALA A 277 13.23 4.73 -12.47
CA ALA A 277 13.07 5.38 -13.76
C ALA A 277 14.41 5.98 -14.22
N TYR A 278 14.81 5.66 -15.45
CA TYR A 278 15.77 6.44 -16.20
C TYR A 278 15.03 7.57 -16.90
N VAL A 279 15.49 8.80 -16.67
CA VAL A 279 14.82 10.01 -17.15
C VAL A 279 15.87 10.91 -17.80
N GLU A 280 15.71 11.09 -19.11
CA GLU A 280 16.54 11.96 -19.94
C GLU A 280 15.69 13.16 -20.37
N LEU A 281 16.00 14.32 -19.79
CA LEU A 281 15.30 15.58 -20.05
C LEU A 281 16.33 16.64 -20.46
N PRO A 282 15.92 17.65 -21.24
CA PRO A 282 16.75 18.82 -21.47
C PRO A 282 17.19 19.44 -20.14
N ALA A 283 18.47 19.76 -20.04
CA ALA A 283 19.04 20.39 -18.86
C ALA A 283 18.70 21.88 -18.80
N VAL A 284 18.91 22.49 -17.63
CA VAL A 284 18.92 23.94 -17.53
C VAL A 284 20.18 24.50 -18.20
N ASP A 285 20.07 25.69 -18.77
CA ASP A 285 21.17 26.41 -19.40
C ASP A 285 21.52 27.67 -18.59
N ASP A 286 22.64 28.32 -18.92
CA ASP A 286 23.08 29.60 -18.30
C ASP A 286 23.11 29.58 -16.76
N LEU A 287 23.51 28.46 -16.15
CA LEU A 287 23.59 28.32 -14.70
C LEU A 287 24.70 29.20 -14.12
N GLN A 288 24.34 30.18 -13.29
CA GLN A 288 25.25 31.17 -12.73
C GLN A 288 24.76 31.71 -11.39
N VAL A 289 25.62 32.44 -10.68
CA VAL A 289 25.25 33.18 -9.47
C VAL A 289 25.17 34.67 -9.80
N THR A 290 24.04 35.30 -9.44
CA THR A 290 23.82 36.74 -9.62
C THR A 290 23.18 37.28 -8.35
N ASP A 291 23.76 38.33 -7.76
CA ASP A 291 23.27 38.95 -6.51
C ASP A 291 23.05 37.94 -5.37
N GLY A 292 23.97 36.98 -5.22
CA GLY A 292 23.90 35.93 -4.19
C GLY A 292 22.85 34.85 -4.45
N ARG A 293 22.24 34.81 -5.65
CA ARG A 293 21.22 33.83 -6.03
C ARG A 293 21.64 32.99 -7.21
N LEU A 294 21.36 31.70 -7.14
CA LEU A 294 21.53 30.79 -8.27
C LEU A 294 20.43 31.04 -9.30
N ARG A 295 20.85 31.30 -10.55
CA ARG A 295 19.98 31.58 -11.68
C ARG A 295 20.35 30.69 -12.87
N TRP A 296 19.37 30.33 -13.67
CA TRP A 296 19.47 29.56 -14.91
C TRP A 296 18.31 29.88 -15.85
N THR A 297 18.46 29.45 -17.10
CA THR A 297 17.43 29.40 -18.13
C THR A 297 16.70 28.06 -18.06
N TRP A 298 15.36 28.11 -17.95
CA TRP A 298 14.52 26.92 -17.85
C TRP A 298 14.40 26.22 -19.21
N PRO A 299 14.54 24.89 -19.29
CA PRO A 299 14.31 24.18 -20.54
C PRO A 299 12.83 24.21 -20.94
N PRO A 300 12.51 24.11 -22.24
CA PRO A 300 11.13 24.10 -22.72
C PRO A 300 10.28 23.02 -22.02
N ALA A 301 9.05 23.39 -21.65
CA ALA A 301 8.09 22.54 -20.93
C ALA A 301 8.52 22.06 -19.53
N CYS A 302 9.67 22.50 -19.01
CA CYS A 302 10.10 22.26 -17.63
C CYS A 302 9.46 23.30 -16.70
N THR A 303 8.65 22.84 -15.74
CA THR A 303 7.98 23.71 -14.77
C THR A 303 8.50 23.52 -13.34
N GLU A 304 9.26 22.45 -13.12
CA GLU A 304 9.84 22.09 -11.83
C GLU A 304 11.27 21.61 -12.03
N VAL A 305 12.17 21.98 -11.11
CA VAL A 305 13.51 21.40 -11.00
C VAL A 305 13.72 20.85 -9.60
N VAL A 306 14.71 19.97 -9.49
CA VAL A 306 15.29 19.55 -8.23
C VAL A 306 16.74 20.03 -8.21
N VAL A 307 17.10 20.84 -7.22
CA VAL A 307 18.45 21.33 -7.00
C VAL A 307 19.07 20.55 -5.85
N LEU A 308 20.25 19.97 -6.10
CA LEU A 308 21.06 19.30 -5.10
C LEU A 308 22.30 20.13 -4.83
N TYR A 309 22.69 20.24 -3.56
CA TYR A 309 23.96 20.86 -3.20
C TYR A 309 24.62 20.21 -1.98
N ARG A 310 25.96 20.26 -1.97
CA ARG A 310 26.86 19.63 -0.98
C ARG A 310 28.11 20.48 -0.79
N ALA A 311 28.66 20.49 0.42
CA ALA A 311 29.90 21.24 0.70
C ALA A 311 31.17 20.46 0.32
N ASP A 312 31.11 19.13 0.27
CA ASP A 312 32.29 18.26 0.22
C ASP A 312 32.64 17.77 -1.19
N ALA A 313 31.65 17.56 -2.07
CA ALA A 313 31.85 17.07 -3.43
C ALA A 313 30.67 17.39 -4.36
N PRO A 314 30.84 17.35 -5.69
CA PRO A 314 29.73 17.42 -6.64
C PRO A 314 28.66 16.34 -6.39
N PRO A 315 27.35 16.67 -6.44
CA PRO A 315 26.29 15.67 -6.33
C PRO A 315 26.38 14.60 -7.42
N VAL A 316 26.33 13.32 -7.06
CA VAL A 316 26.58 12.23 -8.03
C VAL A 316 25.38 11.92 -8.93
N GLY A 317 24.16 12.26 -8.52
CA GLY A 317 22.92 12.04 -9.27
C GLY A 317 21.72 12.67 -8.55
N SER A 318 20.52 12.60 -9.13
CA SER A 318 19.32 13.27 -8.58
C SER A 318 18.80 12.70 -7.25
N GLU A 319 19.27 11.51 -6.87
CA GLU A 319 18.96 10.82 -5.62
C GLU A 319 20.21 10.66 -4.73
N ASP A 320 21.20 11.56 -4.84
CA ASP A 320 22.39 11.55 -3.97
C ASP A 320 21.99 11.70 -2.49
N PRO A 321 22.22 10.67 -1.64
CA PRO A 321 21.74 10.67 -0.27
C PRO A 321 22.50 11.65 0.64
N GLN A 322 23.67 12.14 0.22
CA GLN A 322 24.47 13.08 0.98
C GLN A 322 24.17 14.54 0.59
N ALA A 323 23.36 14.76 -0.45
CA ALA A 323 23.02 16.10 -0.92
C ALA A 323 21.82 16.70 -0.19
N THR A 324 21.89 18.01 0.08
CA THR A 324 20.67 18.75 0.41
C THR A 324 19.85 18.91 -0.85
N ARG A 325 18.60 18.43 -0.81
CA ARG A 325 17.69 18.40 -1.95
C ARG A 325 16.60 19.46 -1.81
N ARG A 326 16.46 20.34 -2.80
CA ARG A 326 15.38 21.34 -2.86
C ARG A 326 14.61 21.21 -4.16
N LYS A 327 13.28 21.07 -4.05
CA LYS A 327 12.38 21.17 -5.19
C LYS A 327 11.97 22.62 -5.40
N LEU A 328 11.99 23.09 -6.64
CA LEU A 328 11.62 24.45 -7.00
C LEU A 328 10.70 24.46 -8.23
N THR A 329 9.66 25.30 -8.19
CA THR A 329 8.80 25.58 -9.36
C THR A 329 9.28 26.85 -10.07
N ASN A 330 9.03 26.96 -11.38
CA ASN A 330 9.37 28.16 -12.14
C ASN A 330 8.72 29.43 -11.56
N THR A 331 7.45 29.36 -11.14
CA THR A 331 6.74 30.48 -10.49
C THR A 331 7.45 30.93 -9.23
N ARG A 332 7.87 29.99 -8.36
CA ARG A 332 8.57 30.37 -7.12
C ARG A 332 9.94 30.94 -7.41
N TYR A 333 10.65 30.37 -8.37
CA TYR A 333 11.95 30.85 -8.85
C TYR A 333 11.85 32.29 -9.39
N GLU A 334 10.83 32.61 -10.17
CA GLU A 334 10.58 33.96 -10.71
C GLU A 334 10.26 34.97 -9.60
N ILE A 335 9.36 34.61 -8.67
CA ILE A 335 9.00 35.46 -7.52
C ILE A 335 10.24 35.79 -6.66
N ASP A 336 11.09 34.78 -6.40
CA ASP A 336 12.26 34.94 -5.55
C ASP A 336 13.49 35.50 -6.31
N GLY A 337 13.38 35.67 -7.64
CA GLY A 337 14.49 36.10 -8.49
C GLY A 337 15.66 35.12 -8.58
N GLY A 338 15.44 33.84 -8.28
CA GLY A 338 16.46 32.80 -8.19
C GLY A 338 16.44 32.00 -6.89
N LEU A 339 17.29 30.98 -6.77
CA LEU A 339 17.42 30.18 -5.55
C LEU A 339 18.50 30.75 -4.62
N ALA A 340 18.13 31.07 -3.39
CA ALA A 340 19.09 31.42 -2.34
C ALA A 340 19.85 30.17 -1.87
N LEU A 341 21.17 30.29 -1.78
CA LEU A 341 22.07 29.23 -1.34
C LEU A 341 22.75 29.60 -0.01
N PRO A 342 23.35 28.64 0.70
CA PRO A 342 24.16 28.93 1.87
C PRO A 342 25.35 29.85 1.53
N ASP A 343 25.81 30.64 2.51
CA ASP A 343 26.99 31.53 2.37
C ASP A 343 28.32 30.77 2.35
N SER A 344 28.29 29.44 2.52
CA SER A 344 29.48 28.57 2.49
C SER A 344 29.71 27.99 1.09
N PRO A 345 30.96 27.66 0.72
CA PRO A 345 31.25 26.99 -0.53
C PRO A 345 30.42 25.71 -0.72
N VAL A 346 29.80 25.55 -1.87
CA VAL A 346 28.95 24.40 -2.20
C VAL A 346 29.05 24.02 -3.67
N HIS A 347 29.11 22.72 -3.92
CA HIS A 347 28.84 22.16 -5.24
C HIS A 347 27.35 22.05 -5.46
N VAL A 348 26.87 22.48 -6.62
CA VAL A 348 25.45 22.49 -6.98
C VAL A 348 25.23 21.73 -8.27
N ALA A 349 24.11 21.01 -8.36
CA ALA A 349 23.59 20.41 -9.58
C ALA A 349 22.08 20.65 -9.70
N VAL A 350 21.61 21.01 -10.90
CA VAL A 350 20.20 21.26 -11.18
C VAL A 350 19.65 20.20 -12.12
N PHE A 351 18.59 19.52 -11.70
CA PHE A 351 17.95 18.44 -12.44
C PHE A 351 16.54 18.87 -12.88
N SER A 352 16.30 18.88 -14.19
CA SER A 352 14.98 19.13 -14.76
C SER A 352 13.98 18.07 -14.33
N CYS A 353 12.72 18.46 -14.20
CA CYS A 353 11.64 17.54 -13.88
C CYS A 353 10.49 17.63 -14.89
N VAL A 354 9.74 16.54 -15.02
CA VAL A 354 8.49 16.50 -15.78
C VAL A 354 7.43 15.74 -15.00
N ARG A 355 6.18 16.23 -15.05
CA ARG A 355 5.04 15.52 -14.47
C ARG A 355 4.32 14.71 -15.54
N ARG A 356 3.95 13.48 -15.20
CA ARG A 356 3.01 12.66 -15.97
C ARG A 356 1.93 12.13 -15.03
N GLY A 357 0.69 12.60 -15.21
CA GLY A 357 -0.37 12.39 -14.24
C GLY A 357 0.00 12.97 -12.87
N SER A 358 -0.12 12.17 -11.82
CA SER A 358 0.25 12.56 -10.45
C SER A 358 1.75 12.42 -10.14
N ARG A 359 2.54 11.79 -11.02
CA ARG A 359 3.93 11.41 -10.73
C ARG A 359 4.93 12.42 -11.30
N LEU A 360 5.93 12.74 -10.48
CA LEU A 360 7.06 13.57 -10.86
C LEU A 360 8.25 12.70 -11.26
N PHE A 361 8.80 12.94 -12.45
CA PHE A 361 10.03 12.33 -12.94
C PHE A 361 11.14 13.38 -12.90
N VAL A 362 12.27 13.02 -12.31
CA VAL A 362 13.46 13.89 -12.19
C VAL A 362 14.53 13.34 -13.11
N ALA A 363 15.20 14.20 -13.88
CA ALA A 363 16.32 13.80 -14.73
C ALA A 363 17.34 12.98 -13.93
N THR A 364 17.81 11.88 -14.51
CA THR A 364 18.78 10.98 -13.83
C THR A 364 20.17 11.64 -13.76
N GLU A 365 20.51 12.44 -14.78
CA GLU A 365 21.80 13.12 -14.90
C GLU A 365 21.61 14.63 -15.05
N ALA A 366 22.58 15.37 -14.52
CA ALA A 366 22.77 16.79 -14.81
C ALA A 366 24.10 16.92 -15.58
N PRO A 367 24.12 17.51 -16.79
CA PRO A 367 25.36 17.76 -17.53
C PRO A 367 26.22 18.81 -16.81
N SER A 368 27.46 19.00 -17.26
CA SER A 368 28.37 20.00 -16.70
C SER A 368 27.83 21.43 -16.76
N THR A 369 27.01 21.76 -17.76
CA THR A 369 26.35 23.08 -17.88
C THR A 369 25.30 23.33 -16.80
N ALA A 370 24.76 22.28 -16.20
CA ALA A 370 23.79 22.34 -15.10
C ALA A 370 24.44 22.11 -13.72
N ARG A 371 25.77 22.32 -13.63
CA ARG A 371 26.56 22.14 -12.41
C ARG A 371 27.48 23.34 -12.21
N ILE A 372 27.67 23.73 -10.95
CA ILE A 372 28.57 24.84 -10.59
C ILE A 372 29.15 24.60 -9.18
N LEU A 373 30.40 25.01 -8.97
CA LEU A 373 30.97 25.19 -7.64
C LEU A 373 30.85 26.67 -7.29
N ILE A 374 30.26 26.95 -6.13
CA ILE A 374 30.16 28.30 -5.57
C ILE A 374 31.21 28.37 -4.47
N ALA A 375 32.08 29.37 -4.58
CA ALA A 375 33.23 29.58 -3.72
C ALA A 375 32.96 30.69 -2.70
#